data_AF-A0A523VGM9-F1
#
_entry.id   AF-A0A523VGM9-F1
#
_cell.length_a   1.000
_cell.length_b   1.000
_cell.length_c   1.000
_cell.angle_alpha   90.00
_cell.angle_beta   90.00
_cell.angle_gamma   90.00
#
_symmetry.space_group_name_H-M   'P 1'
#
loop_
_entity.id
_entity.type
_entity.pdbx_description
1 polymer ?
#
loop_
_entity_poly.entity_id
_entity_poly.type
_entity_poly.pdbx_seq_one_letter_code
_entity_poly.pdbx_strand_id
1 'polypeptide(L)'
;MDSSEAKEEVKKTADIVEVVGQYVELKKRGQNYVGLCPFHSERSPSFTVNQSKQIYHCFGCGRGGDVFTFWMEYHNLSFPQSLKDLAERYNIPLPRYRDSSVEKKKSELKEILFKINHLAGTYFHDVLLNRAEGGPGREYFLSRHMAQETISTFRLGFTANKWDGLVNYLRSKNIPLKRGEEAGLLVPKKGGDYYDRFRGRIMFPIFDLNHQIIGFGGRVLDDSLPKYINTPETPLYHKGSTLYGLDSAFKNIREAGLAILVEGYMDVLALRQHGISNVVATLGTALTSDQTRRLKGYTKNLVVLFDPDEAGREAALKSFPLFLNEGISAKVLVLPQGEDPDSFVTTHGPETFGELLKEAKPIFDFYLDQALANMEPGVDGQVQILHEVLPVFLKVEDGATRFLYIHQFSEKTGINEALIWKELRQWANKSSEKRNRDELKKRLSPAQDPRKHGSDEQFLNLLIHYPETVDTFRDQDWELIVFDPEVAKIIRVLTEKSHSGEDLNGIEQTLDSAAAKEQLRRILISKPFYTEESVSQAVSEFCKKIASVKISQSMKKASAEGNIEMVNRLIRAKQDLESKM
;
A
#
# COMPACT_ATOMS: atom_id res chain seq x y z
N MET A 1 8.10 -24.21 -26.19
CA MET A 1 8.99 -23.13 -25.72
C MET A 1 8.55 -22.78 -24.32
N ASP A 2 9.40 -22.87 -23.31
CA ASP A 2 9.14 -22.34 -21.97
C ASP A 2 9.48 -20.83 -21.89
N SER A 3 8.99 -20.10 -20.90
CA SER A 3 9.23 -18.65 -20.70
C SER A 3 10.74 -18.33 -20.60
N SER A 4 11.50 -19.25 -20.00
CA SER A 4 12.96 -19.17 -19.95
C SER A 4 13.59 -19.30 -21.35
N GLU A 5 13.11 -20.23 -22.17
CA GLU A 5 13.60 -20.43 -23.54
C GLU A 5 13.25 -19.23 -24.44
N ALA A 6 12.04 -18.68 -24.30
CA ALA A 6 11.60 -17.50 -25.05
C ALA A 6 12.42 -16.25 -24.73
N LYS A 7 12.74 -16.04 -23.45
CA LYS A 7 13.63 -14.98 -23.01
C LYS A 7 15.02 -15.11 -23.64
N GLU A 8 15.59 -16.32 -23.64
CA GLU A 8 16.91 -16.56 -24.24
C GLU A 8 16.89 -16.41 -25.76
N GLU A 9 15.81 -16.80 -26.43
CA GLU A 9 15.67 -16.62 -27.88
C GLU A 9 15.54 -15.15 -28.27
N VAL A 10 14.79 -14.35 -27.49
CA VAL A 10 14.74 -12.90 -27.66
C VAL A 10 16.12 -12.28 -27.45
N LYS A 11 16.88 -12.70 -26.43
CA LYS A 11 18.26 -12.22 -26.22
C LYS A 11 19.22 -12.58 -27.36
N LYS A 12 19.01 -13.72 -28.01
CA LYS A 12 19.84 -14.16 -29.14
C LYS A 12 19.49 -13.41 -30.43
N THR A 13 18.21 -13.11 -30.64
CA THR A 13 17.72 -12.54 -31.90
C THR A 13 17.74 -11.01 -31.89
N ALA A 14 17.45 -10.39 -30.75
CA ALA A 14 17.45 -8.95 -30.59
C ALA A 14 18.86 -8.44 -30.33
N ASP A 15 19.61 -8.11 -31.39
CA ASP A 15 20.93 -7.51 -31.24
C ASP A 15 20.80 -6.15 -30.52
N ILE A 16 21.41 -6.05 -29.34
CA ILE A 16 21.37 -4.85 -28.52
C ILE A 16 21.89 -3.59 -29.26
N VAL A 17 22.84 -3.73 -30.20
CA VAL A 17 23.34 -2.59 -30.99
C VAL A 17 22.27 -2.09 -31.95
N GLU A 18 21.51 -3.00 -32.56
CA GLU A 18 20.40 -2.65 -33.44
C GLU A 18 19.25 -2.03 -32.65
N VAL A 19 18.87 -2.65 -31.52
CA VAL A 19 17.78 -2.16 -30.66
C VAL A 19 18.07 -0.76 -30.14
N VAL A 20 19.26 -0.53 -29.61
CA VAL A 20 19.67 0.79 -29.10
C VAL A 20 19.86 1.78 -30.26
N GLY A 21 20.44 1.33 -31.37
CA GLY A 21 20.75 2.16 -32.54
C GLY A 21 19.53 2.80 -33.20
N GLN A 22 18.33 2.29 -32.93
CA GLN A 22 17.07 2.92 -33.35
C GLN A 22 16.75 4.22 -32.59
N TYR A 23 17.33 4.42 -31.41
CA TYR A 23 17.02 5.54 -30.51
C TYR A 23 18.23 6.41 -30.22
N VAL A 24 19.44 5.85 -30.34
CA VAL A 24 20.70 6.52 -30.04
C VAL A 24 21.60 6.44 -31.26
N GLU A 25 22.15 7.57 -31.69
CA GLU A 25 23.18 7.57 -32.73
C GLU A 25 24.48 6.95 -32.18
N LEU A 26 24.76 5.72 -32.60
CA LEU A 26 25.90 4.93 -32.14
C LEU A 26 27.04 4.95 -33.15
N LYS A 27 28.24 5.33 -32.72
CA LYS A 27 29.47 5.31 -33.52
C LYS A 27 30.38 4.17 -33.10
N LYS A 28 30.84 3.37 -34.05
CA LYS A 28 31.72 2.23 -33.78
C LYS A 28 33.11 2.70 -33.33
N ARG A 29 33.59 2.19 -32.20
CA ARG A 29 34.92 2.49 -31.63
C ARG A 29 35.55 1.20 -31.11
N GLY A 30 36.39 0.59 -31.96
CA GLY A 30 36.95 -0.73 -31.69
C GLY A 30 35.88 -1.82 -31.68
N GLN A 31 35.80 -2.58 -30.59
CA GLN A 31 34.79 -3.64 -30.39
C GLN A 31 33.46 -3.14 -29.82
N ASN A 32 33.39 -1.86 -29.44
CA ASN A 32 32.21 -1.24 -28.84
C ASN A 32 31.57 -0.20 -29.78
N TYR A 33 30.35 0.18 -29.46
CA TYR A 33 29.64 1.31 -30.06
C TYR A 33 29.42 2.35 -28.98
N VAL A 34 29.59 3.63 -29.31
CA VAL A 34 29.51 4.73 -28.35
C VAL A 34 28.56 5.81 -28.85
N GLY A 35 27.69 6.31 -27.97
CA GLY A 35 26.74 7.38 -28.25
C GLY A 35 26.45 8.23 -27.03
N LEU A 36 25.56 9.22 -27.18
CA LEU A 36 25.02 9.97 -26.05
C LEU A 36 24.01 9.10 -25.30
N CYS A 37 24.05 9.16 -23.97
CA CYS A 37 23.11 8.41 -23.16
C CYS A 37 21.66 8.86 -23.35
N PRO A 38 20.71 7.95 -23.59
CA PRO A 38 19.29 8.29 -23.67
C PRO A 38 18.66 8.51 -22.29
N PHE A 39 19.39 8.26 -21.21
CA PHE A 39 18.88 8.16 -19.86
C PHE A 39 19.26 9.31 -18.93
N HIS A 40 20.21 10.14 -19.37
CA HIS A 40 20.63 11.37 -18.70
C HIS A 40 21.23 12.32 -19.74
N SER A 41 21.13 13.62 -19.48
CA SER A 41 21.64 14.64 -20.40
C SER A 41 23.15 14.79 -20.28
N GLU A 42 23.87 14.67 -21.39
CA GLU A 42 25.33 14.86 -21.46
C GLU A 42 25.77 15.46 -22.81
N ARG A 43 26.96 16.07 -22.83
CA ARG A 43 27.56 16.64 -24.06
C ARG A 43 28.61 15.74 -24.69
N SER A 44 29.23 14.86 -23.91
CA SER A 44 30.25 13.91 -24.36
C SER A 44 29.67 12.49 -24.35
N PRO A 45 29.83 11.70 -25.43
CA PRO A 45 29.35 10.33 -25.49
C PRO A 45 29.92 9.45 -24.36
N SER A 46 29.08 9.01 -23.43
CA SER A 46 29.48 8.07 -22.37
C SER A 46 28.72 6.73 -22.42
N PHE A 47 27.72 6.62 -23.28
CA PHE A 47 26.92 5.41 -23.47
C PHE A 47 27.65 4.43 -24.37
N THR A 48 28.08 3.30 -23.81
CA THR A 48 28.84 2.27 -24.52
C THR A 48 28.03 0.99 -24.66
N VAL A 49 27.90 0.47 -25.87
CA VAL A 49 27.23 -0.80 -26.18
C VAL A 49 28.26 -1.79 -26.70
N ASN A 50 28.28 -2.99 -26.12
CA ASN A 50 29.14 -4.08 -26.58
C ASN A 50 28.30 -5.17 -27.25
N GLN A 51 28.49 -5.32 -28.56
CA GLN A 51 27.75 -6.28 -29.39
C GLN A 51 28.05 -7.73 -29.00
N SER A 52 29.32 -8.08 -28.76
CA SER A 52 29.71 -9.46 -28.42
C SER A 52 29.16 -9.94 -27.08
N LYS A 53 29.04 -9.03 -26.11
CA LYS A 53 28.54 -9.30 -24.76
C LYS A 53 27.04 -9.06 -24.62
N GLN A 54 26.38 -8.50 -25.64
CA GLN A 54 24.96 -8.12 -25.64
C GLN A 54 24.55 -7.28 -24.41
N ILE A 55 25.40 -6.31 -24.04
CA ILE A 55 25.19 -5.42 -22.90
C ILE A 55 25.49 -3.97 -23.27
N TYR A 56 24.87 -3.04 -22.53
CA TYR A 56 25.23 -1.63 -22.54
C TYR A 56 25.70 -1.20 -21.16
N HIS A 57 26.53 -0.16 -21.12
CA HIS A 57 26.90 0.53 -19.91
C HIS A 57 27.19 2.00 -20.21
N CYS A 58 26.63 2.87 -19.39
CA CYS A 58 26.85 4.30 -19.44
C CYS A 58 27.88 4.72 -18.40
N PHE A 59 29.04 5.19 -18.84
CA PHE A 59 30.10 5.63 -17.92
C PHE A 59 29.81 6.98 -17.24
N GLY A 60 28.84 7.75 -17.73
CA GLY A 60 28.38 8.99 -17.08
C GLY A 60 27.44 8.75 -15.89
N CYS A 61 26.35 7.99 -16.07
CA CYS A 61 25.34 7.79 -15.02
C CYS A 61 25.35 6.41 -14.35
N GLY A 62 26.23 5.50 -14.77
CA GLY A 62 26.37 4.16 -14.19
C GLY A 62 25.27 3.16 -14.56
N ARG A 63 24.30 3.54 -15.41
CA ARG A 63 23.27 2.61 -15.88
C ARG A 63 23.86 1.60 -16.86
N GLY A 64 23.48 0.34 -16.71
CA GLY A 64 23.92 -0.73 -17.59
C GLY A 64 23.07 -1.97 -17.43
N GLY A 65 23.02 -2.78 -18.48
CA GLY A 65 22.19 -3.97 -18.51
C GLY A 65 22.14 -4.59 -19.89
N ASP A 66 21.17 -5.48 -20.09
CA ASP A 66 20.93 -6.14 -21.35
C ASP A 66 19.82 -5.42 -22.16
N VAL A 67 19.44 -6.03 -23.29
CA VAL A 67 18.37 -5.51 -24.17
C VAL A 67 17.04 -5.31 -23.44
N PHE A 68 16.70 -6.16 -22.45
CA PHE A 68 15.48 -6.01 -21.67
C PHE A 68 15.60 -4.87 -20.67
N THR A 69 16.74 -4.74 -20.00
CA THR A 69 16.99 -3.60 -19.12
C THR A 69 16.86 -2.29 -19.89
N PHE A 70 17.46 -2.20 -21.07
CA PHE A 70 17.33 -1.04 -21.95
C PHE A 70 15.86 -0.79 -22.32
N TRP A 71 15.15 -1.82 -22.78
CA TRP A 71 13.76 -1.71 -23.23
C TRP A 71 12.80 -1.30 -22.11
N MET A 72 12.95 -1.91 -20.93
CA MET A 72 12.19 -1.57 -19.73
C MET A 72 12.43 -0.12 -19.31
N GLU A 73 13.69 0.31 -19.25
CA GLU A 73 14.02 1.66 -18.78
C GLU A 73 13.68 2.75 -19.79
N TYR A 74 13.83 2.46 -21.08
CA TYR A 74 13.56 3.42 -22.15
C TYR A 74 12.04 3.59 -22.38
N HIS A 75 11.27 2.50 -22.38
CA HIS A 75 9.83 2.51 -22.61
C HIS A 75 8.99 2.49 -21.32
N ASN A 76 9.64 2.47 -20.15
CA ASN A 76 8.99 2.39 -18.84
C ASN A 76 8.05 1.17 -18.68
N LEU A 77 8.48 0.03 -19.21
CA LEU A 77 7.72 -1.22 -19.22
C LEU A 77 8.16 -2.16 -18.10
N SER A 78 7.25 -3.00 -17.63
CA SER A 78 7.60 -4.17 -16.80
C SER A 78 8.30 -5.26 -17.63
N PHE A 79 8.97 -6.21 -16.96
CA PHE A 79 9.63 -7.31 -17.65
C PHE A 79 8.67 -8.16 -18.53
N PRO A 80 7.46 -8.55 -18.08
CA PRO A 80 6.52 -9.30 -18.93
C PRO A 80 6.06 -8.50 -20.15
N GLN A 81 5.83 -7.19 -20.00
CA GLN A 81 5.48 -6.31 -21.11
C GLN A 81 6.64 -6.18 -22.11
N SER A 82 7.86 -6.01 -21.60
CA SER A 82 9.07 -5.91 -22.43
C SER A 82 9.37 -7.21 -23.18
N LEU A 83 9.14 -8.36 -22.53
CA LEU A 83 9.27 -9.68 -23.16
C LEU A 83 8.25 -9.85 -24.28
N LYS A 84 7.00 -9.43 -24.06
CA LYS A 84 5.94 -9.46 -25.07
C LYS A 84 6.26 -8.55 -26.26
N ASP A 85 6.59 -7.29 -26.01
CA ASP A 85 6.85 -6.30 -27.06
C ASP A 85 8.06 -6.68 -27.92
N LEU A 86 9.17 -7.11 -27.29
CA LEU A 86 10.35 -7.56 -28.03
C LEU A 86 10.07 -8.86 -28.80
N ALA A 87 9.36 -9.82 -28.22
CA ALA A 87 9.04 -11.06 -28.92
C ALA A 87 8.12 -10.85 -30.13
N GLU A 88 7.11 -9.98 -30.02
CA GLU A 88 6.26 -9.60 -31.16
C GLU A 88 7.09 -8.93 -32.27
N ARG A 89 8.01 -8.02 -31.88
CA ARG A 89 8.84 -7.28 -32.82
C ARG A 89 9.82 -8.15 -33.60
N TYR A 90 10.36 -9.17 -32.95
CA TYR A 90 11.29 -10.13 -33.57
C TYR A 90 10.59 -11.40 -34.09
N ASN A 91 9.25 -11.42 -34.12
CA ASN A 91 8.44 -12.57 -34.54
C ASN A 91 8.78 -13.88 -33.80
N ILE A 92 9.15 -13.77 -32.52
CA ILE A 92 9.48 -14.90 -31.67
C ILE A 92 8.19 -15.41 -31.02
N PRO A 93 7.80 -16.67 -31.26
CA PRO A 93 6.59 -17.22 -30.68
C PRO A 93 6.78 -17.40 -29.18
N LEU A 94 6.15 -16.54 -28.37
CA LEU A 94 6.11 -16.78 -26.93
C LEU A 94 5.29 -18.03 -26.63
N PRO A 95 5.68 -18.86 -25.64
CA PRO A 95 4.74 -19.78 -25.04
C PRO A 95 3.46 -19.01 -24.77
N ARG A 96 2.33 -19.53 -25.23
CA ARG A 96 1.08 -19.23 -24.54
C ARG A 96 1.35 -19.67 -23.11
N TYR A 97 1.60 -18.71 -22.23
CA TYR A 97 1.47 -18.96 -20.81
C TYR A 97 0.19 -19.79 -20.71
N ARG A 98 0.25 -20.95 -20.07
CA ARG A 98 -0.97 -21.42 -19.42
C ARG A 98 -1.21 -20.41 -18.31
N ASP A 99 -1.60 -19.19 -18.70
CA ASP A 99 -2.32 -18.28 -17.84
C ASP A 99 -3.39 -19.18 -17.29
N SER A 100 -3.32 -19.43 -15.99
CA SER A 100 -4.48 -19.95 -15.31
C SER A 100 -5.67 -19.15 -15.85
N SER A 101 -6.80 -19.80 -16.12
CA SER A 101 -7.97 -19.10 -16.68
C SER A 101 -8.35 -17.83 -15.89
N VAL A 102 -7.88 -17.73 -14.65
CA VAL A 102 -7.92 -16.58 -13.75
C VAL A 102 -7.03 -15.40 -14.19
N GLU A 103 -5.78 -15.62 -14.60
CA GLU A 103 -4.82 -14.55 -14.92
C GLU A 103 -5.17 -13.85 -16.25
N LYS A 104 -5.57 -14.64 -17.26
CA LYS A 104 -6.11 -14.11 -18.52
C LYS A 104 -7.37 -13.25 -18.29
N LYS A 105 -8.32 -13.75 -17.48
CA LYS A 105 -9.53 -12.99 -17.11
C LYS A 105 -9.19 -11.68 -16.38
N LYS A 106 -8.14 -11.67 -15.55
CA LYS A 106 -7.68 -10.47 -14.85
C LYS A 106 -7.10 -9.43 -15.83
N SER A 107 -6.31 -9.86 -16.81
CA SER A 107 -5.79 -8.98 -17.86
C SER A 107 -6.91 -8.40 -18.74
N GLU A 108 -7.82 -9.26 -19.22
CA GLU A 108 -8.98 -8.85 -20.02
C GLU A 108 -9.86 -7.84 -19.26
N LEU A 109 -10.07 -8.07 -17.95
CA LEU A 109 -10.78 -7.13 -17.10
C LEU A 109 -10.06 -5.78 -17.06
N LYS A 110 -8.75 -5.76 -16.81
CA LYS A 110 -7.98 -4.50 -16.76
C LYS A 110 -8.08 -3.70 -18.06
N GLU A 111 -7.96 -4.34 -19.22
CA GLU A 111 -8.11 -3.69 -20.52
C GLU A 111 -9.50 -3.04 -20.69
N ILE A 112 -10.55 -3.75 -20.27
CA ILE A 112 -11.92 -3.20 -20.27
C ILE A 112 -12.03 -1.99 -19.35
N LEU A 113 -11.47 -2.07 -18.13
CA LEU A 113 -11.52 -0.97 -17.16
C LEU A 113 -10.75 0.27 -17.67
N PHE A 114 -9.59 0.08 -18.31
CA PHE A 114 -8.84 1.18 -18.94
C PHE A 114 -9.65 1.87 -20.03
N LYS A 115 -10.32 1.09 -20.90
CA LYS A 115 -11.21 1.61 -21.93
C LYS A 115 -12.35 2.44 -21.35
N ILE A 116 -12.95 1.96 -20.25
CA ILE A 116 -14.07 2.65 -19.58
C ILE A 116 -13.60 3.96 -18.95
N ASN A 117 -12.48 3.93 -18.23
CA ASN A 117 -11.88 5.14 -17.64
C ASN A 117 -11.52 6.15 -18.72
N HIS A 118 -10.94 5.70 -19.85
CA HIS A 118 -10.66 6.57 -20.99
C HIS A 118 -11.93 7.23 -21.53
N LEU A 119 -13.00 6.45 -21.77
CA LEU A 119 -14.28 6.98 -22.25
C LEU A 119 -14.90 7.98 -21.27
N ALA A 120 -14.87 7.68 -19.97
CA ALA A 120 -15.37 8.56 -18.93
C ALA A 120 -14.56 9.87 -18.86
N GLY A 121 -13.23 9.79 -18.91
CA GLY A 121 -12.36 10.96 -18.93
C GLY A 121 -12.63 11.86 -20.14
N THR A 122 -12.78 11.28 -21.33
CA THR A 122 -13.17 12.02 -22.54
C THR A 122 -14.55 12.68 -22.38
N TYR A 123 -15.53 11.98 -21.81
CA TYR A 123 -16.84 12.54 -21.54
C TYR A 123 -16.80 13.71 -20.55
N PHE A 124 -16.09 13.57 -19.42
CA PHE A 124 -15.99 14.64 -18.43
C PHE A 124 -15.26 15.87 -18.96
N HIS A 125 -14.21 15.66 -19.76
CA HIS A 125 -13.48 16.73 -20.41
C HIS A 125 -14.36 17.47 -21.44
N ASP A 126 -15.11 16.72 -22.26
CA ASP A 126 -16.08 17.29 -23.20
C ASP A 126 -17.19 18.09 -22.50
N VAL A 127 -17.72 17.57 -21.39
CA VAL A 127 -18.71 18.28 -20.56
C VAL A 127 -18.13 19.61 -20.08
N LEU A 128 -16.88 19.63 -19.58
CA LEU A 128 -16.23 20.85 -19.11
C LEU A 128 -16.04 21.87 -20.24
N LEU A 129 -15.52 21.45 -21.39
CA LEU A 129 -15.11 22.38 -22.44
C LEU A 129 -16.27 22.84 -23.33
N ASN A 130 -17.10 21.91 -23.76
CA ASN A 130 -17.98 22.12 -24.92
C ASN A 130 -19.46 22.22 -24.56
N ARG A 131 -19.87 21.75 -23.37
CA ARG A 131 -21.29 21.68 -23.00
C ARG A 131 -21.72 22.86 -22.15
N ALA A 132 -23.00 23.22 -22.28
CA ALA A 132 -23.63 24.26 -21.46
C ALA A 132 -23.55 23.89 -19.97
N GLU A 133 -23.75 22.60 -19.63
CA GLU A 133 -23.67 22.13 -18.25
C GLU A 133 -22.28 22.28 -17.62
N GLY A 134 -21.21 22.47 -18.41
CA GLY A 134 -19.85 22.70 -17.93
C GLY A 134 -19.58 24.10 -17.38
N GLY A 135 -20.53 25.04 -17.50
CA GLY A 135 -20.38 26.45 -17.09
C GLY A 135 -19.79 26.64 -15.69
N PRO A 136 -20.38 26.04 -14.63
CA PRO A 136 -19.85 26.16 -13.27
C PRO A 136 -18.41 25.63 -13.13
N GLY A 137 -18.06 24.58 -13.87
CA GLY A 137 -16.70 24.04 -13.86
C GLY A 137 -15.68 25.00 -14.46
N ARG A 138 -16.04 25.66 -15.56
CA ARG A 138 -15.19 26.68 -16.21
C ARG A 138 -15.03 27.91 -15.34
N GLU A 139 -16.10 28.38 -14.71
CA GLU A 139 -16.06 29.50 -13.75
C GLU A 139 -15.16 29.20 -12.56
N TYR A 140 -15.25 27.98 -12.01
CA TYR A 140 -14.36 27.55 -10.93
C TYR A 140 -12.89 27.60 -11.35
N PHE A 141 -12.52 27.01 -12.49
CA PHE A 141 -11.14 27.03 -12.96
C PHE A 141 -10.64 28.45 -13.27
N LEU A 142 -11.51 29.32 -13.81
CA LEU A 142 -11.19 30.72 -14.03
C LEU A 142 -10.89 31.46 -12.71
N SER A 143 -11.73 31.25 -11.68
CA SER A 143 -11.51 31.83 -10.33
C SER A 143 -10.22 31.35 -9.65
N ARG A 144 -9.70 30.21 -10.09
CA ARG A 144 -8.44 29.60 -9.63
C ARG A 144 -7.27 29.87 -10.58
N HIS A 145 -7.42 30.79 -11.52
CA HIS A 145 -6.39 31.17 -12.49
C HIS A 145 -5.79 29.97 -13.25
N MET A 146 -6.59 28.91 -13.45
CA MET A 146 -6.13 27.69 -14.10
C MET A 146 -6.06 27.90 -15.61
N ALA A 147 -4.87 27.79 -16.18
CA ALA A 147 -4.62 27.98 -17.60
C ALA A 147 -5.26 26.86 -18.43
N GLN A 148 -5.71 27.22 -19.64
CA GLN A 148 -6.32 26.27 -20.56
C GLN A 148 -5.37 25.12 -20.93
N GLU A 149 -4.07 25.40 -21.03
CA GLU A 149 -3.04 24.38 -21.28
C GLU A 149 -2.97 23.36 -20.13
N THR A 150 -3.06 23.80 -18.87
CA THR A 150 -3.12 22.93 -17.70
C THR A 150 -4.39 22.07 -17.72
N ILE A 151 -5.55 22.67 -18.01
CA ILE A 151 -6.83 21.97 -18.14
C ILE A 151 -6.74 20.86 -19.20
N SER A 152 -6.17 21.16 -20.36
CA SER A 152 -6.00 20.21 -21.46
C SER A 152 -4.97 19.12 -21.14
N THR A 153 -3.81 19.49 -20.60
CA THR A 153 -2.70 18.56 -20.30
C THR A 153 -3.10 17.52 -19.26
N PHE A 154 -3.75 17.95 -18.18
CA PHE A 154 -4.23 17.04 -17.13
C PHE A 154 -5.62 16.46 -17.43
N ARG A 155 -6.19 16.78 -18.60
CA ARG A 155 -7.52 16.35 -19.06
C ARG A 155 -8.61 16.60 -18.00
N LEU A 156 -8.53 17.74 -17.32
CA LEU A 156 -9.47 18.10 -16.25
C LEU A 156 -10.89 18.12 -16.80
N GLY A 157 -11.86 17.70 -16.01
CA GLY A 157 -13.24 17.53 -16.47
C GLY A 157 -14.26 18.10 -15.50
N PHE A 158 -15.52 17.94 -15.86
CA PHE A 158 -16.66 18.29 -15.03
C PHE A 158 -17.76 17.25 -15.18
N THR A 159 -18.51 17.00 -14.10
CA THR A 159 -19.77 16.26 -14.18
C THR A 159 -20.94 17.18 -13.91
N ALA A 160 -21.94 17.14 -14.78
CA ALA A 160 -23.22 17.78 -14.51
C ALA A 160 -23.84 17.21 -13.23
N ASN A 161 -24.66 18.00 -12.54
CA ASN A 161 -25.42 17.53 -11.38
C ASN A 161 -26.64 16.69 -11.81
N LYS A 162 -26.37 15.55 -12.44
CA LYS A 162 -27.35 14.58 -12.94
C LYS A 162 -27.04 13.20 -12.37
N TRP A 163 -28.07 12.37 -12.19
CA TRP A 163 -27.90 11.02 -11.65
C TRP A 163 -27.42 9.99 -12.66
N ASP A 164 -27.53 10.26 -13.95
CA ASP A 164 -27.40 9.28 -15.02
C ASP A 164 -26.65 9.79 -16.27
N GLY A 165 -25.88 10.88 -16.14
CA GLY A 165 -25.16 11.48 -17.26
C GLY A 165 -24.15 10.51 -17.87
N LEU A 166 -23.25 9.96 -17.03
CA LEU A 166 -22.28 8.96 -17.45
C LEU A 166 -22.96 7.62 -17.75
N VAL A 167 -23.98 7.21 -16.98
CA VAL A 167 -24.76 5.99 -17.28
C VAL A 167 -25.28 6.02 -18.72
N ASN A 168 -25.95 7.11 -19.13
CA ASN A 168 -26.51 7.24 -20.47
C ASN A 168 -25.40 7.33 -21.54
N TYR A 169 -24.30 8.02 -21.24
CA TYR A 169 -23.14 8.04 -22.13
C TYR A 169 -22.54 6.65 -22.36
N LEU A 170 -22.30 5.87 -21.30
CA LEU A 170 -21.77 4.50 -21.41
C LEU A 170 -22.72 3.56 -22.15
N ARG A 171 -24.04 3.68 -21.91
CA ARG A 171 -25.06 2.95 -22.70
C ARG A 171 -24.96 3.29 -24.19
N SER A 172 -24.83 4.57 -24.55
CA SER A 172 -24.68 4.99 -25.95
C SER A 172 -23.41 4.44 -26.63
N LYS A 173 -22.42 4.04 -25.83
CA LYS A 173 -21.17 3.41 -26.29
C LYS A 173 -21.19 1.88 -26.21
N ASN A 174 -22.35 1.28 -25.94
CA ASN A 174 -22.54 -0.17 -25.78
C ASN A 174 -21.65 -0.79 -24.70
N ILE A 175 -21.34 -0.02 -23.63
CA ILE A 175 -20.57 -0.52 -22.49
C ILE A 175 -21.52 -1.12 -21.45
N PRO A 176 -21.28 -2.37 -21.00
CA PRO A 176 -22.06 -2.95 -19.89
C PRO A 176 -21.86 -2.16 -18.59
N LEU A 177 -22.95 -1.69 -17.98
CA LEU A 177 -22.90 -0.81 -16.80
C LEU A 177 -22.23 -1.45 -15.58
N LYS A 178 -22.31 -2.76 -15.43
CA LYS A 178 -21.55 -3.51 -14.41
C LYS A 178 -20.05 -3.24 -14.49
N ARG A 179 -19.50 -3.06 -15.70
CA ARG A 179 -18.08 -2.72 -15.87
C ARG A 179 -17.79 -1.26 -15.45
N GLY A 180 -18.76 -0.36 -15.58
CA GLY A 180 -18.68 1.00 -15.04
C GLY A 180 -18.70 1.03 -13.51
N GLU A 181 -19.43 0.11 -12.87
CA GLU A 181 -19.37 -0.13 -11.43
C GLU A 181 -18.00 -0.68 -10.99
N GLU A 182 -17.48 -1.70 -11.68
CA GLU A 182 -16.16 -2.29 -11.41
C GLU A 182 -15.01 -1.29 -11.63
N ALA A 183 -15.18 -0.31 -12.53
CA ALA A 183 -14.28 0.84 -12.70
C ALA A 183 -14.42 1.90 -11.58
N GLY A 184 -15.37 1.72 -10.66
CA GLY A 184 -15.64 2.64 -9.57
C GLY A 184 -16.41 3.90 -9.97
N LEU A 185 -16.94 3.98 -11.20
CA LEU A 185 -17.59 5.18 -11.75
C LEU A 185 -19.11 5.20 -11.54
N LEU A 186 -19.73 4.03 -11.39
CA LEU A 186 -21.17 3.86 -11.19
C LEU A 186 -21.48 3.22 -9.84
N VAL A 187 -22.71 3.41 -9.36
CA VAL A 187 -23.24 2.82 -8.13
C VAL A 187 -24.55 2.08 -8.44
N PRO A 188 -24.72 0.83 -7.98
CA PRO A 188 -25.96 0.09 -8.20
C PRO A 188 -27.13 0.67 -7.40
N LYS A 189 -28.32 0.63 -7.98
CA LYS A 189 -29.62 0.96 -7.36
C LYS A 189 -30.29 -0.31 -6.84
N LYS A 190 -31.14 -0.16 -5.83
CA LYS A 190 -32.12 -1.19 -5.42
C LYS A 190 -33.14 -1.33 -6.56
N GLY A 191 -32.97 -2.33 -7.42
CA GLY A 191 -33.78 -2.53 -8.63
C GLY A 191 -32.99 -2.94 -9.89
N GLY A 192 -31.65 -3.01 -9.81
CA GLY A 192 -30.81 -3.57 -10.88
C GLY A 192 -30.28 -2.56 -11.91
N ASP A 193 -30.59 -1.28 -11.76
CA ASP A 193 -30.00 -0.20 -12.57
C ASP A 193 -28.87 0.54 -11.81
N TYR A 194 -28.24 1.53 -12.43
CA TYR A 194 -27.08 2.26 -11.92
C TYR A 194 -27.30 3.77 -11.88
N TYR A 195 -26.47 4.47 -11.12
CA TYR A 195 -26.32 5.93 -11.16
C TYR A 195 -24.86 6.35 -11.10
N ASP A 196 -24.58 7.58 -11.54
CA ASP A 196 -23.26 8.19 -11.58
C ASP A 196 -22.71 8.37 -10.16
N ARG A 197 -21.48 7.90 -9.90
CA ARG A 197 -20.80 8.17 -8.62
C ARG A 197 -20.49 9.66 -8.44
N PHE A 198 -19.96 10.29 -9.48
CA PHE A 198 -19.52 11.68 -9.47
C PHE A 198 -20.58 12.58 -10.10
N ARG A 199 -21.10 13.54 -9.35
CA ARG A 199 -22.20 14.42 -9.77
C ARG A 199 -21.92 15.85 -9.31
N GLY A 200 -22.03 16.82 -10.22
CA GLY A 200 -21.77 18.23 -9.90
C GLY A 200 -20.33 18.50 -9.44
N ARG A 201 -19.34 17.78 -10.00
CA ARG A 201 -17.96 17.82 -9.51
C ARG A 201 -16.97 18.21 -10.59
N ILE A 202 -15.94 18.96 -10.18
CA ILE A 202 -14.68 19.07 -10.92
C ILE A 202 -14.00 17.72 -10.87
N MET A 203 -13.54 17.24 -12.03
CA MET A 203 -12.94 15.93 -12.18
C MET A 203 -11.44 16.05 -12.45
N PHE A 204 -10.66 15.32 -11.64
CA PHE A 204 -9.21 15.20 -11.74
C PHE A 204 -8.88 13.76 -12.16
N PRO A 205 -8.60 13.48 -13.44
CA PRO A 205 -8.17 12.15 -13.86
C PRO A 205 -6.86 11.77 -13.18
N ILE A 206 -6.78 10.53 -12.70
CA ILE A 206 -5.59 9.95 -12.09
C ILE A 206 -4.97 9.00 -13.09
N PHE A 207 -3.70 9.23 -13.42
CA PHE A 207 -2.97 8.49 -14.44
C PHE A 207 -1.99 7.48 -13.83
N ASP A 208 -1.76 6.38 -14.54
CA ASP A 208 -0.56 5.57 -14.34
C ASP A 208 0.64 6.16 -15.12
N LEU A 209 1.81 5.54 -14.99
CA LEU A 209 3.03 6.01 -15.66
C LEU A 209 3.00 5.84 -17.19
N ASN A 210 2.01 5.14 -17.74
CA ASN A 210 1.77 5.02 -19.19
C ASN A 210 0.72 6.04 -19.66
N HIS A 211 0.37 7.02 -18.82
CA HIS A 211 -0.66 8.02 -19.06
C HIS A 211 -2.05 7.43 -19.34
N GLN A 212 -2.33 6.23 -18.83
CA GLN A 212 -3.67 5.64 -18.84
C GLN A 212 -4.43 6.06 -17.59
N ILE A 213 -5.71 6.43 -17.75
CA ILE A 213 -6.55 6.82 -16.63
C ILE A 213 -6.90 5.57 -15.80
N ILE A 214 -6.48 5.54 -14.55
CA ILE A 214 -6.75 4.46 -13.59
C ILE A 214 -7.89 4.77 -12.64
N GLY A 215 -8.21 6.06 -12.47
CA GLY A 215 -9.32 6.52 -11.65
C GLY A 215 -9.48 8.03 -11.73
N PHE A 216 -10.28 8.58 -10.82
CA PHE A 216 -10.61 10.01 -10.75
C PHE A 216 -10.71 10.49 -9.31
N GLY A 217 -10.25 11.71 -9.06
CA GLY A 217 -10.67 12.56 -7.97
C GLY A 217 -11.82 13.48 -8.40
N GLY A 218 -12.71 13.83 -7.47
CA GLY A 218 -13.89 14.64 -7.73
C GLY A 218 -14.15 15.66 -6.62
N ARG A 219 -14.16 16.95 -6.94
CA ARG A 219 -14.40 18.04 -5.98
C ARG A 219 -15.76 18.69 -6.21
N VAL A 220 -16.59 18.81 -5.17
CA VAL A 220 -17.84 19.58 -5.29
C VAL A 220 -17.55 21.07 -5.49
N LEU A 221 -18.52 21.79 -6.03
CA LEU A 221 -18.49 23.24 -6.12
C LEU A 221 -19.35 23.92 -5.05
N ASP A 222 -20.27 23.18 -4.43
CA ASP A 222 -21.15 23.64 -3.37
C ASP A 222 -20.65 23.19 -1.98
N ASP A 223 -21.44 23.45 -0.94
CA ASP A 223 -21.14 23.08 0.45
C ASP A 223 -21.41 21.60 0.76
N SER A 224 -21.66 20.76 -0.26
CA SER A 224 -21.95 19.35 -0.04
C SER A 224 -20.72 18.59 0.47
N LEU A 225 -20.92 17.77 1.49
CA LEU A 225 -19.87 16.89 2.01
C LEU A 225 -19.94 15.47 1.42
N PRO A 226 -18.80 14.80 1.21
CA PRO A 226 -17.43 15.31 1.40
C PRO A 226 -16.96 16.18 0.21
N LYS A 227 -16.10 17.17 0.52
CA LYS A 227 -15.55 18.15 -0.45
C LYS A 227 -14.85 17.46 -1.61
N TYR A 228 -14.04 16.44 -1.31
CA TYR A 228 -13.38 15.58 -2.30
C TYR A 228 -13.83 14.13 -2.12
N ILE A 229 -14.02 13.43 -3.25
CA ILE A 229 -14.14 11.97 -3.31
C ILE A 229 -13.17 11.44 -4.34
N ASN A 230 -12.67 10.23 -4.13
CA ASN A 230 -11.90 9.52 -5.15
C ASN A 230 -12.69 8.31 -5.62
N THR A 231 -12.24 7.75 -6.75
CA THR A 231 -12.60 6.40 -7.16
C THR A 231 -12.30 5.43 -6.00
N PRO A 232 -13.19 4.48 -5.68
CA PRO A 232 -12.90 3.45 -4.69
C PRO A 232 -11.74 2.54 -5.16
N GLU A 233 -11.29 1.63 -4.32
CA GLU A 233 -10.32 0.61 -4.73
C GLU A 233 -10.84 -0.19 -5.93
N THR A 234 -10.04 -0.31 -6.98
CA THR A 234 -10.35 -1.10 -8.19
C THR A 234 -9.13 -1.93 -8.59
N PRO A 235 -9.27 -2.88 -9.54
CA PRO A 235 -8.10 -3.58 -10.10
C PRO A 235 -7.05 -2.67 -10.77
N LEU A 236 -7.38 -1.42 -11.08
CA LEU A 236 -6.49 -0.43 -11.69
C LEU A 236 -5.97 0.62 -10.70
N TYR A 237 -6.76 0.94 -9.68
CA TYR A 237 -6.50 2.05 -8.78
C TYR A 237 -6.45 1.60 -7.33
N HIS A 238 -5.28 1.80 -6.73
CA HIS A 238 -5.02 1.57 -5.33
C HIS A 238 -4.58 2.87 -4.67
N LYS A 239 -5.45 3.45 -3.84
CA LYS A 239 -5.22 4.77 -3.24
C LYS A 239 -3.94 4.78 -2.41
N GLY A 240 -3.72 3.71 -1.65
CA GLY A 240 -2.57 3.55 -0.76
C GLY A 240 -1.21 3.46 -1.46
N SER A 241 -1.14 3.31 -2.78
CA SER A 241 0.12 3.25 -3.54
C SER A 241 0.17 4.25 -4.71
N THR A 242 -0.89 5.03 -4.92
CA THR A 242 -0.98 6.01 -6.00
C THR A 242 -0.66 7.41 -5.47
N LEU A 243 0.10 8.18 -6.25
CA LEU A 243 0.41 9.59 -6.02
C LEU A 243 -0.07 10.37 -7.24
N TYR A 244 -0.82 11.44 -7.02
CA TYR A 244 -1.26 12.29 -8.12
C TYR A 244 -0.07 13.01 -8.76
N GLY A 245 -0.08 13.14 -10.09
CA GLY A 245 0.96 13.84 -10.85
C GLY A 245 2.27 13.08 -11.00
N LEU A 246 2.42 11.86 -10.44
CA LEU A 246 3.66 11.10 -10.56
C LEU A 246 3.98 10.73 -12.01
N ASP A 247 2.97 10.42 -12.82
CA ASP A 247 3.08 10.12 -14.25
C ASP A 247 3.74 11.24 -15.05
N SER A 248 3.51 12.49 -14.65
CA SER A 248 4.11 13.66 -15.27
C SER A 248 5.35 14.16 -14.50
N ALA A 249 5.58 13.73 -13.25
CA ALA A 249 6.66 14.25 -12.39
C ALA A 249 7.94 13.43 -12.44
N PHE A 250 7.82 12.13 -12.70
CA PHE A 250 8.89 11.18 -12.36
C PHE A 250 10.23 11.49 -13.02
N LYS A 251 10.23 12.03 -14.26
CA LYS A 251 11.44 12.48 -14.96
C LYS A 251 12.06 13.68 -14.26
N ASN A 252 11.28 14.72 -14.00
CA ASN A 252 11.75 15.94 -13.33
C ASN A 252 12.19 15.67 -11.88
N ILE A 253 11.53 14.75 -11.17
CA ILE A 253 11.97 14.29 -9.84
C ILE A 253 13.36 13.69 -9.90
N ARG A 254 13.61 12.82 -10.90
CA ARG A 254 14.90 12.16 -11.08
C ARG A 254 16.00 13.14 -11.48
N GLU A 255 15.69 14.07 -12.37
CA GLU A 255 16.61 15.12 -12.84
C GLU A 255 16.97 16.11 -11.73
N ALA A 256 15.98 16.58 -10.98
CA ALA A 256 16.19 17.49 -9.86
C ALA A 256 16.80 16.78 -8.64
N GLY A 257 16.69 15.45 -8.56
CA GLY A 257 17.06 14.68 -7.38
C GLY A 257 16.21 15.02 -6.16
N LEU A 258 14.99 15.54 -6.36
CA LEU A 258 14.09 16.06 -5.32
C LEU A 258 12.63 15.86 -5.73
N ALA A 259 11.79 15.36 -4.82
CA ALA A 259 10.34 15.34 -4.98
C ALA A 259 9.68 16.29 -3.97
N ILE A 260 8.70 17.06 -4.44
CA ILE A 260 7.88 17.94 -3.63
C ILE A 260 6.54 17.25 -3.39
N LEU A 261 6.19 17.00 -2.13
CA LEU A 261 4.97 16.31 -1.73
C LEU A 261 3.97 17.32 -1.15
N VAL A 262 2.81 17.43 -1.78
CA VAL A 262 1.68 18.28 -1.35
C VAL A 262 0.44 17.44 -1.03
N GLU A 263 -0.63 18.08 -0.57
CA GLU A 263 -1.85 17.37 -0.14
C GLU A 263 -2.91 17.25 -1.21
N GLY A 264 -3.00 18.22 -2.12
CA GLY A 264 -4.13 18.36 -3.02
C GLY A 264 -3.81 18.23 -4.50
N TYR A 265 -4.84 17.88 -5.28
CA TYR A 265 -4.80 17.96 -6.74
C TYR A 265 -4.48 19.38 -7.22
N MET A 266 -5.13 20.38 -6.61
CA MET A 266 -4.98 21.78 -7.00
C MET A 266 -3.55 22.28 -6.78
N ASP A 267 -2.93 21.92 -5.66
CA ASP A 267 -1.56 22.31 -5.34
C ASP A 267 -0.57 21.80 -6.40
N VAL A 268 -0.73 20.54 -6.83
CA VAL A 268 0.06 19.97 -7.94
C VAL A 268 -0.15 20.77 -9.21
N LEU A 269 -1.39 21.07 -9.58
CA LEU A 269 -1.71 21.79 -10.81
C LEU A 269 -1.19 23.22 -10.80
N ALA A 270 -1.31 23.92 -9.67
CA ALA A 270 -0.84 25.29 -9.51
C ALA A 270 0.70 25.35 -9.60
N LEU A 271 1.40 24.53 -8.83
CA LEU A 271 2.87 24.46 -8.86
C LEU A 271 3.39 24.12 -10.28
N ARG A 272 2.75 23.15 -10.95
CA ARG A 272 3.05 22.76 -12.33
C ARG A 272 2.91 23.89 -13.32
N GLN A 273 1.81 24.63 -13.23
CA GLN A 273 1.52 25.74 -14.13
C GLN A 273 2.60 26.82 -14.05
N HIS A 274 3.22 26.99 -12.88
CA HIS A 274 4.35 27.89 -12.66
C HIS A 274 5.72 27.24 -12.91
N GLY A 275 5.76 26.08 -13.57
CA GLY A 275 7.00 25.41 -13.99
C GLY A 275 7.61 24.48 -12.94
N ILE A 276 7.04 24.37 -11.74
CA ILE A 276 7.54 23.48 -10.67
C ILE A 276 7.02 22.06 -10.95
N SER A 277 7.83 21.28 -11.66
CA SER A 277 7.39 20.02 -12.29
C SER A 277 7.70 18.76 -11.49
N ASN A 278 8.49 18.84 -10.42
CA ASN A 278 8.86 17.73 -9.56
C ASN A 278 7.91 17.56 -8.36
N VAL A 279 6.63 17.85 -8.56
CA VAL A 279 5.58 17.85 -7.52
C VAL A 279 4.60 16.67 -7.68
N VAL A 280 4.22 16.08 -6.55
CA VAL A 280 3.22 15.01 -6.42
C VAL A 280 2.30 15.25 -5.22
N ALA A 281 1.09 14.70 -5.23
CA ALA A 281 0.18 14.78 -4.07
C ALA A 281 -0.24 13.44 -3.51
N THR A 282 -0.46 13.41 -2.19
CA THR A 282 -1.25 12.36 -1.55
C THR A 282 -2.73 12.58 -1.91
N LEU A 283 -3.49 11.51 -2.17
CA LEU A 283 -4.86 11.63 -2.71
C LEU A 283 -5.89 11.87 -1.59
N GLY A 284 -5.64 12.77 -0.65
CA GLY A 284 -6.49 12.97 0.54
C GLY A 284 -6.48 11.76 1.48
N THR A 285 -5.29 11.25 1.78
CA THR A 285 -4.99 10.23 2.80
C THR A 285 -3.66 10.56 3.43
N ALA A 286 -3.47 10.13 4.67
CA ALA A 286 -2.12 10.08 5.24
C ALA A 286 -1.16 9.34 4.31
N LEU A 287 0.07 9.84 4.21
CA LEU A 287 1.14 9.22 3.45
C LEU A 287 1.34 7.77 3.89
N THR A 288 1.58 6.87 2.92
CA THR A 288 1.80 5.45 3.18
C THR A 288 3.24 5.01 2.89
N SER A 289 3.65 3.86 3.44
CA SER A 289 4.93 3.24 3.11
C SER A 289 5.05 2.91 1.62
N ASP A 290 3.96 2.48 0.97
CA ASP A 290 3.98 2.13 -0.46
C ASP A 290 4.18 3.37 -1.35
N GLN A 291 3.53 4.48 -1.03
CA GLN A 291 3.75 5.77 -1.72
C GLN A 291 5.19 6.24 -1.52
N THR A 292 5.71 6.12 -0.29
CA THR A 292 7.08 6.46 0.08
C THR A 292 8.10 5.63 -0.71
N ARG A 293 7.89 4.31 -0.77
CA ARG A 293 8.72 3.36 -1.53
C ARG A 293 8.65 3.61 -3.04
N ARG A 294 7.50 4.02 -3.57
CA ARG A 294 7.40 4.41 -4.97
C ARG A 294 8.22 5.65 -5.29
N LEU A 295 8.20 6.67 -4.42
CA LEU A 295 9.04 7.87 -4.60
C LEU A 295 10.52 7.57 -4.48
N LYS A 296 10.91 6.68 -3.56
CA LYS A 296 12.29 6.19 -3.39
C LYS A 296 12.92 5.69 -4.70
N GLY A 297 12.12 5.12 -5.59
CA GLY A 297 12.57 4.65 -6.91
C GLY A 297 13.04 5.77 -7.85
N TYR A 298 12.72 7.03 -7.54
CA TYR A 298 13.10 8.21 -8.32
C TYR A 298 14.05 9.13 -7.58
N THR A 299 13.89 9.28 -6.26
CA THR A 299 14.75 10.13 -5.43
C THR A 299 14.74 9.67 -3.97
N LYS A 300 15.81 10.01 -3.24
CA LYS A 300 15.89 9.87 -1.78
C LYS A 300 15.64 11.18 -1.03
N ASN A 301 15.47 12.30 -1.73
CA ASN A 301 15.25 13.61 -1.11
C ASN A 301 13.81 14.07 -1.38
N LEU A 302 13.07 14.32 -0.31
CA LEU A 302 11.70 14.81 -0.35
C LEU A 302 11.59 16.12 0.43
N VAL A 303 10.79 17.04 -0.10
CA VAL A 303 10.28 18.20 0.65
C VAL A 303 8.77 18.06 0.73
N VAL A 304 8.23 18.03 1.94
CA VAL A 304 6.80 18.00 2.20
C VAL A 304 6.32 19.41 2.51
N LEU A 305 5.25 19.86 1.85
CA LEU A 305 4.58 21.11 2.22
C LEU A 305 3.52 20.79 3.25
N PHE A 306 3.68 21.35 4.44
CA PHE A 306 2.67 21.29 5.49
C PHE A 306 2.21 22.69 5.86
N ASP A 307 0.98 22.76 6.34
CA ASP A 307 0.47 23.96 6.97
C ASP A 307 1.24 24.23 8.29
N PRO A 308 1.47 25.52 8.66
CA PRO A 308 2.12 25.91 9.91
C PRO A 308 1.22 25.70 11.15
N ASP A 309 0.41 24.66 11.18
CA ASP A 309 -0.56 24.41 12.23
C ASP A 309 -0.32 23.07 12.95
N GLU A 310 -1.19 22.78 13.92
CA GLU A 310 -1.16 21.53 14.68
C GLU A 310 -1.32 20.29 13.78
N ALA A 311 -2.12 20.39 12.71
CA ALA A 311 -2.31 19.29 11.78
C ALA A 311 -1.03 19.00 11.00
N GLY A 312 -0.31 20.04 10.56
CA GLY A 312 1.01 19.93 9.94
C GLY A 312 2.06 19.31 10.87
N ARG A 313 2.07 19.70 12.15
CA ARG A 313 2.94 19.09 13.18
C ARG A 313 2.67 17.60 13.33
N GLU A 314 1.41 17.22 13.51
CA GLU A 314 1.03 15.81 13.63
C GLU A 314 1.37 15.02 12.35
N ALA A 315 1.17 15.61 11.17
CA ALA A 315 1.47 14.98 9.88
C ALA A 315 2.98 14.74 9.71
N ALA A 316 3.82 15.70 10.12
CA ALA A 316 5.26 15.57 10.15
C ALA A 316 5.70 14.41 11.06
N LEU A 317 5.17 14.37 12.28
CA LEU A 317 5.49 13.33 13.25
C LEU A 317 5.05 11.93 12.77
N LYS A 318 3.86 11.82 12.16
CA LYS A 318 3.31 10.56 11.64
C LYS A 318 4.07 10.04 10.41
N SER A 319 4.55 10.93 9.55
CA SER A 319 5.26 10.58 8.31
C SER A 319 6.75 10.30 8.52
N PHE A 320 7.36 10.88 9.56
CA PHE A 320 8.77 10.68 9.92
C PHE A 320 9.26 9.21 9.89
N PRO A 321 8.61 8.24 10.58
CA PRO A 321 9.08 6.85 10.57
C PRO A 321 8.93 6.19 9.20
N LEU A 322 7.98 6.64 8.36
CA LEU A 322 7.82 6.12 6.99
C LEU A 322 9.03 6.48 6.13
N PHE A 323 9.49 7.73 6.22
CA PHE A 323 10.67 8.18 5.49
C PHE A 323 11.94 7.50 5.98
N LEU A 324 12.14 7.42 7.30
CA LEU A 324 13.33 6.80 7.86
C LEU A 324 13.45 5.32 7.52
N ASN A 325 12.38 4.54 7.66
CA ASN A 325 12.41 3.11 7.35
C ASN A 325 12.68 2.84 5.87
N GLU A 326 12.32 3.78 5.00
CA GLU A 326 12.63 3.71 3.58
C GLU A 326 13.96 4.37 3.20
N GLY A 327 14.74 4.90 4.17
CA GLY A 327 16.02 5.55 3.92
C GLY A 327 15.90 6.83 3.09
N ILE A 328 14.80 7.56 3.28
CA ILE A 328 14.50 8.82 2.61
C ILE A 328 14.87 10.00 3.53
N SER A 329 15.56 10.98 2.97
CA SER A 329 15.77 12.28 3.58
C SER A 329 14.56 13.17 3.31
N ALA A 330 13.75 13.43 4.34
CA ALA A 330 12.58 14.28 4.26
C ALA A 330 12.80 15.62 4.98
N LYS A 331 12.42 16.69 4.30
CA LYS A 331 12.36 18.05 4.83
C LYS A 331 10.92 18.57 4.80
N VAL A 332 10.63 19.58 5.61
CA VAL A 332 9.36 20.29 5.63
C VAL A 332 9.59 21.72 5.15
N LEU A 333 8.77 22.13 4.19
CA LEU A 333 8.60 23.51 3.79
C LEU A 333 7.32 24.05 4.43
N VAL A 334 7.43 25.22 5.03
CA VAL A 334 6.31 25.95 5.61
C VAL A 334 6.08 27.21 4.79
N LEU A 335 4.87 27.40 4.32
CA LEU A 335 4.49 28.64 3.61
C LEU A 335 4.15 29.75 4.61
N PRO A 336 4.26 31.03 4.20
CA PRO A 336 3.80 32.15 5.02
C PRO A 336 2.34 31.99 5.44
N GLN A 337 1.99 32.58 6.59
CA GLN A 337 0.64 32.44 7.15
C GLN A 337 -0.43 32.93 6.18
N GLY A 338 -1.43 32.08 5.93
CA GLY A 338 -2.56 32.39 5.05
C GLY A 338 -2.31 32.09 3.56
N GLU A 339 -1.12 31.61 3.21
CA GLU A 339 -0.78 31.19 1.85
C GLU A 339 -0.93 29.67 1.69
N ASP A 340 -1.50 29.23 0.58
CA ASP A 340 -1.40 27.86 0.08
C ASP A 340 -0.41 27.80 -1.11
N PRO A 341 -0.05 26.63 -1.64
CA PRO A 341 0.91 26.55 -2.76
C PRO A 341 0.44 27.32 -4.01
N ASP A 342 -0.87 27.41 -4.22
CA ASP A 342 -1.48 28.11 -5.36
C ASP A 342 -1.34 29.63 -5.19
N SER A 343 -1.78 30.17 -4.06
CA SER A 343 -1.70 31.60 -3.76
C SER A 343 -0.26 32.09 -3.64
N PHE A 344 0.63 31.28 -3.04
CA PHE A 344 2.01 31.68 -2.82
C PHE A 344 2.74 31.87 -4.15
N VAL A 345 2.66 30.89 -5.04
CA VAL A 345 3.40 30.92 -6.31
C VAL A 345 2.76 31.87 -7.31
N THR A 346 1.43 32.06 -7.24
CA THR A 346 0.74 33.12 -8.00
C THR A 346 1.25 34.50 -7.62
N THR A 347 1.46 34.77 -6.33
CA THR A 347 1.83 36.09 -5.81
C THR A 347 3.34 36.36 -5.91
N HIS A 348 4.16 35.37 -5.58
CA HIS A 348 5.61 35.55 -5.40
C HIS A 348 6.45 34.96 -6.54
N GLY A 349 5.85 34.12 -7.40
CA GLY A 349 6.52 33.47 -8.52
C GLY A 349 7.36 32.23 -8.15
N PRO A 350 7.76 31.45 -9.15
CA PRO A 350 8.45 30.17 -8.96
C PRO A 350 9.91 30.32 -8.49
N GLU A 351 10.58 31.43 -8.81
CA GLU A 351 11.94 31.71 -8.35
C GLU A 351 11.98 31.87 -6.82
N THR A 352 11.06 32.66 -6.27
CA THR A 352 10.91 32.87 -4.82
C THR A 352 10.57 31.56 -4.11
N PHE A 353 9.71 30.73 -4.70
CA PHE A 353 9.43 29.39 -4.18
C PHE A 353 10.67 28.49 -4.17
N GLY A 354 11.50 28.58 -5.23
CA GLY A 354 12.78 27.89 -5.32
C GLY A 354 13.78 28.30 -4.23
N GLU A 355 13.84 29.58 -3.87
CA GLU A 355 14.65 30.05 -2.74
C GLU A 355 14.08 29.56 -1.40
N LEU A 356 12.76 29.65 -1.21
CA LEU A 356 12.09 29.17 0.00
C LEU A 356 12.32 27.66 0.21
N LEU A 357 12.33 26.85 -0.86
CA LEU A 357 12.64 25.42 -0.80
C LEU A 357 14.02 25.12 -0.19
N LYS A 358 15.01 26.02 -0.33
CA LYS A 358 16.34 25.84 0.25
C LYS A 358 16.32 26.00 1.77
N GLU A 359 15.36 26.75 2.29
CA GLU A 359 15.14 26.97 3.72
C GLU A 359 14.37 25.83 4.39
N ALA A 360 13.92 24.83 3.62
CA ALA A 360 13.20 23.67 4.15
C ALA A 360 14.01 22.96 5.24
N LYS A 361 13.37 22.72 6.38
CA LYS A 361 13.99 22.15 7.58
C LYS A 361 13.90 20.61 7.56
N PRO A 362 14.87 19.87 8.10
CA PRO A 362 14.70 18.44 8.32
C PRO A 362 13.40 18.15 9.09
N ILE A 363 12.65 17.13 8.69
CA ILE A 363 11.29 16.89 9.21
C ILE A 363 11.25 16.71 10.74
N PHE A 364 12.27 16.08 11.31
CA PHE A 364 12.36 15.90 12.76
C PHE A 364 12.68 17.20 13.49
N ASP A 365 13.56 18.03 12.92
CA ASP A 365 13.84 19.35 13.46
C ASP A 365 12.61 20.25 13.42
N PHE A 366 11.87 20.24 12.32
CA PHE A 366 10.59 20.94 12.21
C PHE A 366 9.61 20.49 13.30
N TYR A 367 9.44 19.18 13.50
CA TYR A 367 8.60 18.65 14.57
C TYR A 367 9.06 19.15 15.95
N LEU A 368 10.35 19.06 16.27
CA LEU A 368 10.86 19.46 17.58
C LEU A 368 10.70 20.96 17.83
N ASP A 369 11.00 21.79 16.83
CA ASP A 369 10.83 23.24 16.93
C ASP A 369 9.35 23.58 17.24
N GLN A 370 8.39 22.93 16.57
CA GLN A 370 6.95 23.11 16.80
C GLN A 370 6.46 22.51 18.13
N ALA A 371 7.00 21.36 18.54
CA ALA A 371 6.65 20.74 19.80
C ALA A 371 7.11 21.59 20.99
N LEU A 372 8.34 22.10 20.94
CA LEU A 372 8.92 22.96 21.97
C LEU A 372 8.24 24.33 22.04
N ALA A 373 7.89 24.93 20.90
CA ALA A 373 7.18 26.21 20.86
C ALA A 373 5.79 26.15 21.52
N ASN A 374 5.13 24.99 21.46
CA ASN A 374 3.79 24.75 22.02
C ASN A 374 3.83 24.00 23.36
N MET A 375 5.01 23.79 23.94
CA MET A 375 5.19 23.04 25.19
C MET A 375 4.73 23.85 26.39
N GLU A 376 3.91 23.26 27.26
CA GLU A 376 3.62 23.88 28.55
C GLU A 376 4.90 24.00 29.40
N PRO A 377 5.14 25.13 30.08
CA PRO A 377 6.31 25.28 30.93
C PRO A 377 6.36 24.24 32.05
N GLY A 378 7.55 23.71 32.33
CA GLY A 378 7.78 22.79 33.44
C GLY A 378 7.75 21.31 33.03
N VAL A 379 7.56 20.45 34.03
CA VAL A 379 7.69 18.99 33.88
C VAL A 379 6.56 18.40 33.05
N ASP A 380 5.35 18.95 33.14
CA ASP A 380 4.17 18.40 32.45
C ASP A 380 4.31 18.47 30.93
N GLY A 381 4.81 19.59 30.39
CA GLY A 381 5.10 19.72 28.96
C GLY A 381 6.19 18.76 28.47
N GLN A 382 7.23 18.52 29.27
CA GLN A 382 8.26 17.52 28.93
C GLN A 382 7.69 16.10 28.88
N VAL A 383 6.82 15.74 29.82
CA VAL A 383 6.14 14.43 29.83
C VAL A 383 5.21 14.29 28.63
N GLN A 384 4.50 15.35 28.25
CA GLN A 384 3.60 15.35 27.09
C GLN A 384 4.36 15.05 25.79
N ILE A 385 5.41 15.82 25.48
CA ILE A 385 6.20 15.64 24.25
C ILE A 385 6.88 14.26 24.24
N LEU A 386 7.37 13.79 25.39
CA LEU A 386 7.93 12.44 25.51
C LEU A 386 6.90 11.38 25.11
N HIS A 387 5.68 11.44 25.66
CA HIS A 387 4.62 10.49 25.32
C HIS A 387 4.18 10.55 23.86
N GLU A 388 4.30 11.72 23.22
CA GLU A 388 4.00 11.93 21.80
C GLU A 388 5.04 11.26 20.89
N VAL A 389 6.33 11.37 21.20
CA VAL A 389 7.42 10.87 20.35
C VAL A 389 7.73 9.37 20.55
N LEU A 390 7.49 8.82 21.74
CA LEU A 390 7.78 7.40 22.04
C LEU A 390 7.16 6.40 21.05
N PRO A 391 5.86 6.51 20.67
CA PRO A 391 5.26 5.64 19.66
C PRO A 391 5.93 5.73 18.29
N VAL A 392 6.55 6.87 17.97
CA VAL A 392 7.22 7.11 16.70
C VAL A 392 8.59 6.46 16.68
N PHE A 393 9.39 6.63 17.74
CA PHE A 393 10.66 5.94 17.86
C PHE A 393 10.53 4.42 17.83
N LEU A 394 9.44 3.85 18.35
CA LEU A 394 9.19 2.41 18.23
C LEU A 394 8.97 1.94 16.79
N LYS A 395 8.49 2.81 15.91
CA LYS A 395 8.26 2.48 14.49
C LYS A 395 9.52 2.58 13.64
N VAL A 396 10.59 3.24 14.12
CA VAL A 396 11.86 3.38 13.39
C VAL A 396 12.63 2.06 13.45
N GLU A 397 12.70 1.30 12.36
CA GLU A 397 13.21 -0.08 12.37
C GLU A 397 14.72 -0.16 12.62
N ASP A 398 15.50 0.76 12.04
CA ASP A 398 16.96 0.77 12.18
C ASP A 398 17.40 1.27 13.58
N GLY A 399 18.08 0.41 14.33
CA GLY A 399 18.47 0.67 15.71
C GLY A 399 19.49 1.81 15.86
N ALA A 400 20.43 1.94 14.93
CA ALA A 400 21.44 3.00 14.95
C ALA A 400 20.82 4.37 14.65
N THR A 401 19.98 4.45 13.61
CA THR A 401 19.21 5.64 13.26
C THR A 401 18.32 6.06 14.42
N ARG A 402 17.59 5.10 15.04
CA ARG A 402 16.76 5.37 16.21
C ARG A 402 17.59 5.94 17.37
N PHE A 403 18.77 5.40 17.62
CA PHE A 403 19.67 5.89 18.67
C PHE A 403 20.07 7.36 18.42
N LEU A 404 20.48 7.71 17.21
CA LEU A 404 20.90 9.08 16.87
C LEU A 404 19.75 10.09 17.04
N TYR A 405 18.52 9.73 16.64
CA TYR A 405 17.37 10.61 16.80
C TYR A 405 16.89 10.73 18.26
N ILE A 406 17.04 9.67 19.07
CA ILE A 406 16.80 9.74 20.52
C ILE A 406 17.81 10.66 21.19
N HIS A 407 19.09 10.59 20.78
CA HIS A 407 20.13 11.48 21.27
C HIS A 407 19.82 12.95 20.92
N GLN A 408 19.50 13.24 19.66
CA GLN A 408 19.09 14.58 19.21
C GLN A 408 17.86 15.10 19.97
N PHE A 409 16.88 14.23 20.24
CA PHE A 409 15.71 14.56 21.05
C PHE A 409 16.09 14.92 22.49
N SER A 410 16.98 14.14 23.11
CA SER A 410 17.49 14.40 24.46
C SER A 410 18.17 15.77 24.55
N GLU A 411 19.04 16.10 23.59
CA GLU A 411 19.75 17.39 23.55
C GLU A 411 18.78 18.58 23.41
N LYS A 412 17.80 18.49 22.50
CA LYS A 412 16.85 19.57 22.25
C LYS A 412 15.82 19.77 23.38
N THR A 413 15.41 18.70 24.05
CA THR A 413 14.38 18.77 25.11
C THR A 413 14.95 18.89 26.53
N GLY A 414 16.23 18.57 26.71
CA GLY A 414 16.87 18.46 28.02
C GLY A 414 16.45 17.21 28.82
N ILE A 415 15.61 16.33 28.25
CA ILE A 415 15.19 15.09 28.91
C ILE A 415 16.35 14.10 28.88
N ASN A 416 16.68 13.52 30.03
CA ASN A 416 17.79 12.57 30.15
C ASN A 416 17.61 11.35 29.21
N GLU A 417 18.63 11.05 28.39
CA GLU A 417 18.58 9.98 27.40
C GLU A 417 18.29 8.59 28.01
N ALA A 418 18.86 8.28 29.18
CA ALA A 418 18.64 7.01 29.84
C ALA A 418 17.18 6.84 30.30
N LEU A 419 16.52 7.95 30.67
CA LEU A 419 15.09 7.97 30.97
C LEU A 419 14.26 7.68 29.72
N ILE A 420 14.59 8.31 28.59
CA ILE A 420 13.90 8.09 27.31
C ILE A 420 13.96 6.60 26.91
N TRP A 421 15.14 5.98 27.01
CA TRP A 421 15.32 4.55 26.74
C TRP A 421 14.56 3.64 27.71
N LYS A 422 14.41 4.04 28.97
CA LYS A 422 13.62 3.31 29.96
C LYS A 422 12.13 3.39 29.62
N GLU A 423 11.62 4.57 29.34
CA GLU A 423 10.21 4.78 28.97
C GLU A 423 9.86 4.11 27.64
N LEU A 424 10.76 4.15 26.65
CA LEU A 424 10.57 3.45 25.37
C LEU A 424 10.40 1.93 25.56
N ARG A 425 11.19 1.32 26.44
CA ARG A 425 11.06 -0.10 26.80
C ARG A 425 9.75 -0.40 27.52
N GLN A 426 9.36 0.44 28.48
CA GLN A 426 8.08 0.29 29.18
C GLN A 426 6.89 0.44 28.22
N TRP A 427 6.96 1.42 27.32
CA TRP A 427 5.94 1.68 26.31
C TRP A 427 5.82 0.52 25.32
N ALA A 428 6.93 -0.08 24.89
CA ALA A 428 6.92 -1.28 24.06
C ALA A 428 6.20 -2.45 24.76
N ASN A 429 6.49 -2.67 26.03
CA ASN A 429 5.83 -3.71 26.84
C ASN A 429 4.33 -3.42 27.00
N LYS A 430 3.95 -2.20 27.42
CA LYS A 430 2.54 -1.78 27.54
C LYS A 430 1.78 -1.84 26.21
N SER A 431 2.43 -1.48 25.09
CA SER A 431 1.84 -1.57 23.75
C SER A 431 1.64 -3.01 23.32
N SER A 432 2.55 -3.92 23.67
CA SER A 432 2.38 -5.36 23.43
C SER A 432 1.22 -5.95 24.26
N GLU A 433 1.07 -5.53 25.52
CA GLU A 433 -0.04 -5.93 26.39
C GLU A 433 -1.37 -5.34 25.93
N LYS A 434 -1.38 -4.07 25.54
CA LYS A 434 -2.56 -3.38 24.99
C LYS A 434 -2.95 -3.96 23.63
N ARG A 435 -2.00 -4.28 22.74
CA ARG A 435 -2.29 -4.97 21.47
C ARG A 435 -2.86 -6.36 21.71
N ASN A 436 -2.32 -7.12 22.67
CA ASN A 436 -2.90 -8.40 23.08
C ASN A 436 -4.31 -8.23 23.65
N ARG A 437 -4.58 -7.16 24.41
CA ARG A 437 -5.88 -6.84 25.01
C ARG A 437 -6.90 -6.28 24.01
N ASP A 438 -6.46 -5.49 23.03
CA ASP A 438 -7.25 -4.93 21.94
C ASP A 438 -7.52 -5.97 20.85
N GLU A 439 -6.59 -6.89 20.60
CA GLU A 439 -6.84 -8.12 19.83
C GLU A 439 -7.85 -9.02 20.55
N LEU A 440 -7.79 -9.11 21.88
CA LEU A 440 -8.79 -9.82 22.70
C LEU A 440 -10.16 -9.11 22.67
N LYS A 441 -10.23 -7.77 22.71
CA LYS A 441 -11.48 -7.00 22.58
C LYS A 441 -12.05 -6.96 21.16
N LYS A 442 -11.21 -6.94 20.11
CA LYS A 442 -11.64 -7.11 18.71
C LYS A 442 -12.19 -8.52 18.46
N ARG A 443 -11.71 -9.53 19.17
CA ARG A 443 -12.31 -10.88 19.19
C ARG A 443 -13.66 -10.92 19.92
N LEU A 444 -14.01 -9.88 20.68
CA LEU A 444 -15.25 -9.78 21.48
C LEU A 444 -16.25 -8.73 20.95
N SER A 445 -16.05 -8.19 19.74
CA SER A 445 -16.99 -7.26 19.08
C SER A 445 -17.92 -8.04 18.12
N PRO A 446 -19.25 -7.95 18.23
CA PRO A 446 -20.16 -8.73 17.39
C PRO A 446 -20.49 -7.99 16.08
N ALA A 447 -19.68 -8.18 15.04
CA ALA A 447 -20.08 -8.07 13.63
C ALA A 447 -18.93 -8.49 12.68
N GLN A 448 -19.11 -9.66 12.05
CA GLN A 448 -18.63 -10.06 10.71
C GLN A 448 -17.12 -9.94 10.37
N ASP A 449 -16.39 -11.07 10.48
CA ASP A 449 -15.38 -11.50 9.49
C ASP A 449 -15.18 -13.04 9.56
N PRO A 450 -15.53 -13.82 8.51
CA PRO A 450 -15.40 -15.28 8.48
C PRO A 450 -13.95 -15.85 8.44
N ARG A 451 -12.89 -15.02 8.45
CA ARG A 451 -11.51 -15.54 8.23
C ARG A 451 -10.67 -15.79 9.47
N LYS A 452 -11.28 -15.82 10.66
CA LYS A 452 -10.59 -16.12 11.93
C LYS A 452 -11.04 -17.40 12.66
N HIS A 453 -12.04 -18.12 12.16
CA HIS A 453 -12.59 -19.33 12.79
C HIS A 453 -11.99 -20.63 12.24
N GLY A 454 -11.05 -20.55 11.29
CA GLY A 454 -10.49 -21.72 10.62
C GLY A 454 -9.83 -22.73 11.55
N SER A 455 -9.21 -22.30 12.66
CA SER A 455 -8.50 -23.24 13.56
C SER A 455 -9.43 -24.08 14.43
N ASP A 456 -10.54 -23.50 14.90
CA ASP A 456 -11.49 -24.17 15.79
C ASP A 456 -12.36 -25.12 14.97
N GLU A 457 -12.73 -24.68 13.76
CA GLU A 457 -13.42 -25.50 12.78
C GLU A 457 -12.54 -26.66 12.28
N GLN A 458 -11.24 -26.43 12.03
CA GLN A 458 -10.29 -27.49 11.68
C GLN A 458 -10.09 -28.49 12.81
N PHE A 459 -10.03 -28.03 14.06
CA PHE A 459 -9.88 -28.90 15.21
C PHE A 459 -11.16 -29.74 15.43
N LEU A 460 -12.34 -29.12 15.36
CA LEU A 460 -13.61 -29.83 15.44
C LEU A 460 -13.81 -30.81 14.27
N ASN A 461 -13.42 -30.41 13.06
CA ASN A 461 -13.48 -31.27 11.87
C ASN A 461 -12.55 -32.49 12.01
N LEU A 462 -11.34 -32.32 12.56
CA LEU A 462 -10.45 -33.44 12.87
C LEU A 462 -11.14 -34.44 13.82
N LEU A 463 -11.72 -33.95 14.92
CA LEU A 463 -12.37 -34.81 15.92
C LEU A 463 -13.64 -35.51 15.40
N ILE A 464 -14.38 -34.88 14.48
CA ILE A 464 -15.62 -35.44 13.90
C ILE A 464 -15.33 -36.44 12.79
N HIS A 465 -14.40 -36.13 11.87
CA HIS A 465 -14.09 -37.00 10.73
C HIS A 465 -13.11 -38.11 11.08
N TYR A 466 -12.35 -37.96 12.17
CA TYR A 466 -11.40 -38.94 12.70
C TYR A 466 -11.66 -39.18 14.20
N PRO A 467 -12.75 -39.86 14.58
CA PRO A 467 -13.16 -40.07 15.97
C PRO A 467 -12.09 -40.69 16.87
N GLU A 468 -11.19 -41.50 16.33
CA GLU A 468 -10.06 -42.09 17.06
C GLU A 468 -9.12 -41.03 17.67
N THR A 469 -9.14 -39.81 17.14
CA THR A 469 -8.34 -38.70 17.67
C THR A 469 -8.94 -38.10 18.95
N VAL A 470 -10.24 -38.29 19.22
CA VAL A 470 -10.92 -37.77 20.42
C VAL A 470 -10.23 -38.27 21.69
N ASP A 471 -9.79 -39.53 21.71
CA ASP A 471 -9.10 -40.14 22.85
C ASP A 471 -7.75 -39.50 23.12
N THR A 472 -7.06 -39.02 22.07
CA THR A 472 -5.76 -38.36 22.21
C THR A 472 -5.88 -36.99 22.88
N PHE A 473 -6.98 -36.28 22.62
CA PHE A 473 -7.21 -34.94 23.17
C PHE A 473 -8.00 -34.93 24.47
N ARG A 474 -8.59 -36.06 24.86
CA ARG A 474 -9.40 -36.20 26.08
C ARG A 474 -8.70 -35.69 27.35
N ASP A 475 -7.45 -36.09 27.56
CA ASP A 475 -6.64 -35.73 28.73
C ASP A 475 -5.75 -34.49 28.50
N GLN A 476 -5.97 -33.77 27.39
CA GLN A 476 -5.25 -32.54 27.06
C GLN A 476 -6.11 -31.32 27.40
N ASP A 477 -5.48 -30.21 27.77
CA ASP A 477 -6.18 -28.94 27.98
C ASP A 477 -6.47 -28.28 26.62
N TRP A 478 -7.29 -28.92 25.79
CA TRP A 478 -7.64 -28.45 24.44
C TRP A 478 -8.44 -27.13 24.49
N GLU A 479 -9.10 -26.80 25.61
CA GLU A 479 -9.75 -25.50 25.82
C GLU A 479 -8.76 -24.33 25.75
N LEU A 480 -7.45 -24.59 25.84
CA LEU A 480 -6.42 -23.58 25.64
C LEU A 480 -6.29 -23.11 24.19
N ILE A 481 -6.79 -23.89 23.23
CA ILE A 481 -6.64 -23.64 21.79
C ILE A 481 -7.97 -23.48 21.04
N VAL A 482 -9.11 -23.70 21.71
CA VAL A 482 -10.47 -23.52 21.18
C VAL A 482 -11.08 -22.27 21.80
N PHE A 483 -11.52 -21.33 20.96
CA PHE A 483 -12.00 -20.02 21.38
C PHE A 483 -13.50 -19.82 21.09
N ASP A 484 -14.06 -20.53 20.11
CA ASP A 484 -15.50 -20.54 19.84
C ASP A 484 -16.23 -21.34 20.95
N PRO A 485 -17.12 -20.69 21.73
CA PRO A 485 -17.82 -21.34 22.84
C PRO A 485 -18.79 -22.43 22.38
N GLU A 486 -19.30 -22.35 21.16
CA GLU A 486 -20.20 -23.36 20.59
C GLU A 486 -19.39 -24.58 20.14
N VAL A 487 -18.21 -24.39 19.54
CA VAL A 487 -17.27 -25.48 19.24
C VAL A 487 -16.81 -26.17 20.52
N ALA A 488 -16.46 -25.41 21.55
CA ALA A 488 -16.05 -25.96 22.85
C ALA A 488 -17.15 -26.82 23.49
N LYS A 489 -18.43 -26.42 23.39
CA LYS A 489 -19.56 -27.24 23.85
C LYS A 489 -19.64 -28.57 23.09
N ILE A 490 -19.48 -28.54 21.76
CA ILE A 490 -19.52 -29.75 20.94
C ILE A 490 -18.36 -30.69 21.32
N ILE A 491 -17.14 -30.17 21.48
CA ILE A 491 -15.97 -30.97 21.84
C ILE A 491 -16.13 -31.59 23.24
N ARG A 492 -16.68 -30.86 24.22
CA ARG A 492 -16.99 -31.43 25.54
C ARG A 492 -17.90 -32.64 25.44
N VAL A 493 -19.00 -32.52 24.71
CA VAL A 493 -19.93 -33.64 24.50
C VAL A 493 -19.25 -34.80 23.77
N LEU A 494 -18.39 -34.52 22.77
CA LEU A 494 -17.61 -35.54 22.07
C LEU A 494 -16.68 -36.31 23.01
N THR A 495 -15.93 -35.60 23.86
CA THR A 495 -15.02 -36.20 24.84
C THR A 495 -15.75 -36.97 25.95
N GLU A 496 -16.91 -36.49 26.37
CA GLU A 496 -17.75 -37.13 27.41
C GLU A 496 -18.42 -38.40 26.90
N LYS A 497 -18.94 -38.43 25.66
CA LYS A 497 -19.58 -39.62 25.08
C LYS A 497 -18.59 -40.69 24.65
N SER A 498 -17.37 -40.30 24.23
CA SER A 498 -16.29 -41.26 23.99
C SER A 498 -15.90 -42.02 25.28
N HIS A 499 -16.11 -41.42 26.46
CA HIS A 499 -15.87 -42.07 27.76
C HIS A 499 -16.90 -43.17 28.09
N SER A 500 -18.14 -43.07 27.60
CA SER A 500 -19.21 -44.04 27.89
C SER A 500 -19.27 -45.23 26.92
N GLY A 501 -18.45 -45.23 25.86
CA GLY A 501 -18.50 -46.25 24.81
C GLY A 501 -19.76 -46.19 23.95
N GLU A 502 -20.52 -45.10 24.04
CA GLU A 502 -21.73 -44.85 23.24
C GLU A 502 -21.36 -44.42 21.82
N ASP A 503 -22.13 -44.88 20.84
CA ASP A 503 -22.04 -44.48 19.45
C ASP A 503 -22.21 -42.95 19.31
N LEU A 504 -21.44 -42.30 18.45
CA LEU A 504 -21.48 -40.85 18.21
C LEU A 504 -22.82 -40.39 17.59
N ASN A 505 -23.69 -41.35 17.27
CA ASN A 505 -25.06 -41.12 16.86
C ASN A 505 -25.88 -40.45 17.99
N GLY A 506 -26.28 -39.20 17.75
CA GLY A 506 -27.16 -38.44 18.66
C GLY A 506 -26.48 -37.35 19.50
N ILE A 507 -25.23 -36.95 19.21
CA ILE A 507 -24.58 -35.76 19.82
C ILE A 507 -25.49 -34.53 19.74
N GLU A 508 -26.20 -34.36 18.62
CA GLU A 508 -27.09 -33.23 18.39
C GLU A 508 -28.22 -33.11 19.44
N GLN A 509 -28.68 -34.25 20.00
CA GLN A 509 -29.74 -34.26 21.02
C GLN A 509 -29.25 -33.83 22.40
N THR A 510 -27.95 -33.99 22.67
CA THR A 510 -27.30 -33.60 23.92
C THR A 510 -26.91 -32.13 23.96
N LEU A 511 -26.81 -31.47 22.80
CA LEU A 511 -26.56 -30.04 22.72
C LEU A 511 -27.79 -29.22 23.13
N ASP A 512 -27.61 -28.25 24.01
CA ASP A 512 -28.65 -27.32 24.49
C ASP A 512 -28.79 -26.08 23.60
N SER A 513 -27.75 -25.74 22.82
CA SER A 513 -27.70 -24.56 21.96
C SER A 513 -28.08 -24.86 20.51
N ALA A 514 -29.02 -24.08 19.96
CA ALA A 514 -29.35 -24.12 18.54
C ALA A 514 -28.14 -23.77 17.64
N ALA A 515 -27.24 -22.90 18.11
CA ALA A 515 -26.05 -22.52 17.37
C ALA A 515 -25.02 -23.66 17.30
N ALA A 516 -24.80 -24.38 18.41
CA ALA A 516 -23.95 -25.57 18.43
C ALA A 516 -24.50 -26.69 17.54
N LYS A 517 -25.82 -26.91 17.51
CA LYS A 517 -26.46 -27.90 16.62
C LYS A 517 -26.23 -27.58 15.15
N GLU A 518 -26.39 -26.32 14.77
CA GLU A 518 -26.16 -25.89 13.40
C GLU A 518 -24.69 -26.00 12.99
N GLN A 519 -23.76 -25.63 13.89
CA GLN A 519 -22.33 -25.83 13.64
C GLN A 519 -21.97 -27.31 13.48
N LEU A 520 -22.46 -28.18 14.35
CA LEU A 520 -22.24 -29.62 14.27
C LEU A 520 -22.69 -30.18 12.90
N ARG A 521 -23.90 -29.84 12.46
CA ARG A 521 -24.44 -30.26 11.15
C ARG A 521 -23.57 -29.79 9.99
N ARG A 522 -23.09 -28.54 10.04
CA ARG A 522 -22.19 -27.98 9.02
C ARG A 522 -20.91 -28.80 8.90
N ILE A 523 -20.30 -29.20 10.02
CA ILE A 523 -19.05 -29.96 10.01
C ILE A 523 -19.25 -31.41 9.56
N LEU A 524 -20.34 -32.04 9.97
CA LEU A 524 -20.69 -33.40 9.54
C LEU A 524 -20.85 -33.52 8.01
N ILE A 525 -21.34 -32.46 7.35
CA ILE A 525 -21.54 -32.43 5.89
C ILE A 525 -20.29 -31.91 5.16
N SER A 526 -19.39 -31.22 5.87
CA SER A 526 -18.14 -30.72 5.29
C SER A 526 -17.17 -31.85 4.94
N LYS A 527 -16.29 -31.61 3.95
CA LYS A 527 -15.19 -32.55 3.65
C LYS A 527 -14.16 -32.51 4.78
N PRO A 528 -13.47 -33.63 5.09
CA PRO A 528 -12.36 -33.61 6.03
C PRO A 528 -11.25 -32.66 5.54
N PHE A 529 -10.69 -31.85 6.44
CA PHE A 529 -9.57 -30.96 6.11
C PHE A 529 -8.24 -31.71 5.96
N TYR A 530 -8.14 -32.89 6.57
CA TYR A 530 -6.96 -33.73 6.59
C TYR A 530 -7.25 -35.01 5.82
N THR A 531 -6.25 -35.57 5.14
CA THR A 531 -6.30 -36.94 4.61
C THR A 531 -5.85 -37.92 5.70
N GLU A 532 -6.23 -39.21 5.59
CA GLU A 532 -5.80 -40.26 6.54
C GLU A 532 -4.29 -40.26 6.78
N GLU A 533 -3.48 -40.06 5.73
CA GLU A 533 -2.01 -39.99 5.81
C GLU A 533 -1.50 -38.78 6.61
N SER A 534 -2.27 -37.70 6.69
CA SER A 534 -1.91 -36.44 7.36
C SER A 534 -2.48 -36.27 8.77
N VAL A 535 -3.39 -37.17 9.20
CA VAL A 535 -4.05 -37.09 10.52
C VAL A 535 -3.04 -37.12 11.65
N SER A 536 -2.06 -38.03 11.62
CA SER A 536 -1.03 -38.12 12.67
C SER A 536 -0.19 -36.84 12.79
N GLN A 537 0.08 -36.17 11.67
CA GLN A 537 0.76 -34.88 11.67
C GLN A 537 -0.12 -33.79 12.28
N ALA A 538 -1.39 -33.71 11.87
CA ALA A 538 -2.34 -32.74 12.41
C ALA A 538 -2.51 -32.89 13.93
N VAL A 539 -2.65 -34.13 14.42
CA VAL A 539 -2.71 -34.44 15.86
C VAL A 539 -1.46 -33.93 16.57
N SER A 540 -0.27 -34.20 16.01
CA SER A 540 1.00 -33.71 16.57
C SER A 540 1.05 -32.18 16.66
N GLU A 541 0.62 -31.49 15.61
CA GLU A 541 0.59 -30.03 15.56
C GLU A 541 -0.35 -29.42 16.62
N PHE A 542 -1.56 -29.98 16.78
CA PHE A 542 -2.48 -29.54 17.82
C PHE A 542 -1.96 -29.84 19.24
N CYS A 543 -1.36 -31.00 19.48
CA CYS A 543 -0.71 -31.32 20.76
C CYS A 543 0.43 -30.34 21.10
N LYS A 544 1.28 -30.01 20.11
CA LYS A 544 2.35 -29.01 20.28
C LYS A 544 1.78 -27.63 20.58
N LYS A 545 0.69 -27.25 19.92
CA LYS A 545 -0.01 -25.96 20.16
C LYS A 545 -0.52 -25.87 21.59
N ILE A 546 -1.15 -26.93 22.10
CA ILE A 546 -1.61 -27.02 23.51
C ILE A 546 -0.43 -26.88 24.46
N ALA A 547 0.65 -27.65 24.24
CA ALA A 547 1.84 -27.61 25.08
C ALA A 547 2.53 -26.23 25.10
N SER A 548 2.62 -25.55 23.96
CA SER A 548 3.19 -24.20 23.86
C SER A 548 2.39 -23.17 24.66
N VAL A 549 1.05 -23.26 24.64
CA VAL A 549 0.18 -22.40 25.45
C VAL A 549 0.34 -22.70 26.94
N LYS A 550 0.39 -23.98 27.34
CA LYS A 550 0.66 -24.39 28.74
C LYS A 550 1.99 -23.84 29.25
N ILE A 551 3.07 -23.99 28.49
CA ILE A 551 4.40 -23.47 28.86
C ILE A 551 4.34 -21.96 29.02
N SER A 552 3.65 -21.26 28.12
CA SER A 552 3.49 -19.81 28.17
C SER A 552 2.70 -19.33 29.39
N GLN A 553 1.66 -20.06 29.81
CA GLN A 553 0.91 -19.75 31.04
C GLN A 553 1.72 -20.05 32.30
N SER A 554 2.43 -21.19 32.34
CA SER A 554 3.30 -21.57 33.45
C SER A 554 4.48 -20.60 33.61
N MET A 555 5.05 -20.07 32.51
CA MET A 555 6.08 -19.02 32.58
C MET A 555 5.54 -17.73 33.18
N LYS A 556 4.32 -17.32 32.81
CA LYS A 556 3.68 -16.12 33.40
C LYS A 556 3.45 -16.29 34.90
N LYS A 557 2.99 -17.48 35.32
CA LYS A 557 2.79 -17.80 36.74
C LYS A 557 4.11 -17.81 37.51
N ALA A 558 5.13 -18.53 37.02
CA ALA A 558 6.45 -18.58 37.64
C ALA A 558 7.13 -17.19 37.71
N SER A 559 6.94 -16.36 36.68
CA SER A 559 7.43 -14.98 36.68
C SER A 559 6.70 -14.09 37.69
N ALA A 560 5.40 -14.29 37.89
CA ALA A 560 4.62 -13.55 38.89
C ALA A 560 4.99 -13.96 40.33
N GLU A 561 5.39 -15.22 40.52
CA GLU A 561 5.83 -15.78 41.81
C GLU A 561 7.32 -15.54 42.09
N GLY A 562 8.06 -14.88 41.19
CA GLY A 562 9.49 -14.59 41.35
C GLY A 562 10.42 -15.80 41.23
N ASN A 563 9.93 -16.94 40.71
CA ASN A 563 10.70 -18.17 40.58
C ASN A 563 11.49 -18.20 39.26
N ILE A 564 12.64 -17.52 39.27
CA ILE A 564 13.52 -17.34 38.09
C ILE A 564 14.08 -18.68 37.57
N GLU A 565 14.34 -19.64 38.46
CA GLU A 565 14.83 -20.97 38.08
C GLU A 565 13.79 -21.75 37.26
N MET A 566 12.52 -21.69 37.69
CA MET A 566 11.41 -22.30 36.96
C MET A 566 11.17 -21.63 35.61
N VAL A 567 11.27 -20.30 35.52
CA VAL A 567 11.16 -19.57 34.25
C VAL A 567 12.24 -20.01 33.26
N ASN A 568 13.50 -20.11 33.69
CA ASN A 568 14.60 -20.56 32.83
C ASN A 568 14.43 -22.02 32.38
N ARG A 569 13.93 -22.91 33.24
CA ARG A 569 13.60 -24.29 32.87
C ARG A 569 12.49 -24.35 31.81
N LEU A 570 11.46 -23.52 31.95
CA LEU A 570 10.34 -23.45 30.99
C LEU A 570 10.73 -22.82 29.65
N ILE A 571 11.66 -21.86 29.64
CA ILE A 571 12.22 -21.29 28.40
C ILE A 571 12.94 -22.38 27.59
N ARG A 572 13.76 -23.22 28.25
CA ARG A 572 14.44 -24.35 27.60
C ARG A 572 13.44 -25.37 27.06
N ALA A 573 12.42 -25.73 27.86
CA ALA A 573 11.36 -26.62 27.43
C ALA A 573 10.57 -26.09 26.22
N LYS A 574 10.40 -24.76 26.11
CA LYS A 574 9.78 -24.11 24.94
C LYS A 574 10.68 -24.20 23.71
N GLN A 575 11.98 -23.93 23.86
CA GLN A 575 12.97 -24.02 22.78
C GLN A 575 13.09 -25.45 22.24
N ASP A 576 13.10 -26.46 23.12
CA ASP A 576 13.12 -27.88 22.73
C ASP A 576 11.84 -28.33 22.00
N LEU A 577 10.71 -27.68 22.29
CA LEU A 577 9.43 -27.94 21.64
C LEU A 577 9.37 -27.27 20.25
N GLU A 578 9.97 -26.08 20.11
CA GLU A 578 10.11 -25.35 18.84
C GLU A 578 11.17 -25.98 17.92
N SER A 579 12.23 -26.60 18.44
CA SER A 579 13.26 -27.28 17.63
C SER A 579 12.82 -28.65 17.10
N LYS A 580 11.69 -29.18 17.58
CA LYS A 580 11.03 -30.41 17.08
C LYS A 580 9.89 -30.09 16.11
N MET A 581 9.71 -28.82 15.74
CA MET A 581 8.90 -28.37 14.60
C MET A 581 9.72 -28.51 13.32
#